data_AF-A0A7Y5S9K2-F1
#
_entry.id   AF-A0A7Y5S9K2-F1
#
_cell.length_a   1.000
_cell.length_b   1.000
_cell.length_c   1.000
_cell.angle_alpha   90.00
_cell.angle_beta   90.00
_cell.angle_gamma   90.00
#
_symmetry.space_group_name_H-M   'P 1'
#
loop_
_entity.id
_entity.type
_entity.pdbx_description
1 polymer ?
#
loop_
_entity_poly.entity_id
_entity_poly.type
_entity_poly.pdbx_seq_one_letter_code
_entity_poly.pdbx_strand_id
1 'polypeptide(L)'
;MPEPTNQTTIIGPDTTLKGELTFENSARIMGRVEGKVSSKGEVTIGDGAACKATIDAGRVLVDGVVEGNITAKEKVQLNAKARVVGDITAMTLVVSEGASFTGHCRVGADTAGAWIEDLGSTNGSYVNGERVQRRSLRDGDRLRVGNCELKFFGEGSSEAGYHRELLNHAVYDELTGFYNRRQSREMLEHAFDRGRSEPSRLRLMILDLDHFKQVNDTHG
;
A
#
# COMPACT_ATOMS: atom_id res chain seq x y z
N MET A 1 -12.07 -16.03 -31.61
CA MET A 1 -11.17 -15.32 -30.68
C MET A 1 -11.29 -16.02 -29.34
N PRO A 2 -10.19 -16.49 -28.70
CA PRO A 2 -10.29 -17.01 -27.34
C PRO A 2 -10.66 -15.86 -26.39
N GLU A 3 -11.67 -16.06 -25.54
CA GLU A 3 -12.00 -15.10 -24.50
C GLU A 3 -10.82 -14.94 -23.52
N PRO A 4 -10.56 -13.73 -22.99
CA PRO A 4 -9.52 -13.54 -22.00
C PRO A 4 -9.84 -14.41 -20.79
N THR A 5 -9.07 -15.48 -20.62
CA THR A 5 -9.24 -16.39 -19.49
C THR A 5 -8.83 -15.60 -18.25
N ASN A 6 -9.80 -15.24 -17.41
CA ASN A 6 -9.57 -14.56 -16.14
C ASN A 6 -8.90 -15.53 -15.15
N GLN A 7 -7.63 -15.86 -15.41
CA GLN A 7 -6.84 -16.80 -14.63
C GLN A 7 -6.51 -16.15 -13.29
N THR A 8 -7.25 -16.54 -12.27
CA THR A 8 -6.94 -16.22 -10.87
C THR A 8 -6.12 -17.36 -10.28
N THR A 9 -4.98 -17.03 -9.69
CA THR A 9 -4.19 -18.02 -8.94
C THR A 9 -4.82 -18.22 -7.57
N ILE A 10 -5.04 -19.46 -7.15
CA ILE A 10 -5.63 -19.77 -5.84
C ILE A 10 -4.61 -20.49 -4.97
N ILE A 11 -4.31 -19.93 -3.80
CA ILE A 11 -3.54 -20.57 -2.75
C ILE A 11 -4.53 -21.15 -1.75
N GLY A 12 -4.53 -22.48 -1.62
CA GLY A 12 -5.45 -23.22 -0.76
C GLY A 12 -5.26 -22.94 0.74
N PRO A 13 -6.27 -23.31 1.57
CA PRO A 13 -6.27 -23.04 3.01
C PRO A 13 -5.18 -23.81 3.78
N ASP A 14 -4.81 -25.00 3.32
CA ASP A 14 -3.80 -25.85 3.95
C ASP A 14 -2.36 -25.51 3.52
N THR A 15 -2.16 -24.33 2.92
CA THR A 15 -0.87 -23.89 2.39
C THR A 15 -0.26 -22.82 3.29
N THR A 16 1.02 -22.99 3.64
CA THR A 16 1.84 -21.93 4.25
C THR A 16 2.98 -21.58 3.33
N LEU A 17 3.10 -20.30 2.95
CA LEU A 17 4.15 -19.78 2.09
C LEU A 17 4.96 -18.73 2.83
N LYS A 18 6.28 -18.76 2.68
CA LYS A 18 7.19 -17.74 3.22
C LYS A 18 8.10 -17.23 2.11
N GLY A 19 8.17 -15.91 1.93
CA GLY A 19 9.02 -15.26 0.93
C GLY A 19 8.33 -14.16 0.13
N GLU A 20 8.85 -13.88 -1.06
CA GLU A 20 8.27 -12.91 -2.00
C GLU A 20 7.42 -13.66 -3.05
N LEU A 21 6.14 -13.31 -3.12
CA LEU A 21 5.16 -13.87 -4.05
C LEU A 21 4.77 -12.79 -5.06
N THR A 22 5.00 -13.06 -6.34
CA THR A 22 4.60 -12.15 -7.43
C THR A 22 3.58 -12.83 -8.33
N PHE A 23 2.47 -12.16 -8.61
CA PHE A 23 1.40 -12.64 -9.47
C PHE A 23 1.24 -11.67 -10.66
N GLU A 24 1.25 -12.19 -11.89
CA GLU A 24 1.00 -11.35 -13.07
C GLU A 24 -0.46 -10.88 -13.14
N ASN A 25 -1.38 -11.73 -12.69
CA ASN A 25 -2.82 -11.48 -12.66
C ASN A 25 -3.34 -11.53 -11.21
N SER A 26 -4.65 -11.71 -11.05
CA SER A 26 -5.28 -11.80 -9.74
C SER A 26 -4.86 -13.04 -8.95
N ALA A 27 -4.84 -12.91 -7.63
CA ALA A 27 -4.53 -13.98 -6.69
C ALA A 27 -5.55 -14.03 -5.56
N ARG A 28 -5.91 -15.24 -5.15
CA ARG A 28 -6.76 -15.50 -3.99
C ARG A 28 -5.99 -16.36 -2.98
N ILE A 29 -5.74 -15.81 -1.81
CA ILE A 29 -5.00 -16.43 -0.73
C ILE A 29 -6.00 -16.89 0.33
N MET A 30 -6.16 -18.20 0.48
CA MET A 30 -7.02 -18.81 1.51
C MET A 30 -6.22 -19.37 2.70
N GLY A 31 -4.89 -19.50 2.55
CA GLY A 31 -3.98 -20.07 3.55
C GLY A 31 -3.16 -19.04 4.33
N ARG A 32 -1.93 -19.40 4.70
CA ARG A 32 -1.00 -18.54 5.44
C ARG A 32 0.13 -18.04 4.55
N VAL A 33 0.42 -16.74 4.62
CA VAL A 33 1.51 -16.11 3.87
C VAL A 33 2.34 -15.23 4.79
N GLU A 34 3.66 -15.35 4.74
CA GLU A 34 4.60 -14.44 5.41
C GLU A 34 5.59 -13.86 4.38
N GLY A 35 5.80 -12.54 4.40
CA GLY A 35 6.79 -11.87 3.54
C GLY A 35 6.21 -10.74 2.70
N LYS A 36 6.22 -10.88 1.37
CA LYS A 36 5.75 -9.84 0.44
C LYS A 36 4.87 -10.44 -0.64
N VAL A 37 3.75 -9.78 -0.94
CA VAL A 37 2.82 -10.15 -1.99
C VAL A 37 2.70 -9.00 -2.98
N SER A 38 2.97 -9.26 -4.25
CA SER A 38 2.88 -8.26 -5.33
C SER A 38 1.98 -8.77 -6.46
N SER A 39 1.06 -7.94 -6.93
CA SER A 39 0.24 -8.25 -8.11
C SER A 39 -0.09 -6.99 -8.92
N LYS A 40 -0.22 -7.11 -10.24
CA LYS A 40 -0.83 -6.04 -11.05
C LYS A 40 -2.36 -6.04 -10.98
N GLY A 41 -2.95 -7.19 -10.63
CA GLY A 41 -4.39 -7.42 -10.56
C GLY A 41 -4.94 -7.31 -9.13
N GLU A 42 -5.98 -8.09 -8.86
CA GLU A 42 -6.63 -8.13 -7.55
C GLU A 42 -6.00 -9.18 -6.64
N VAL A 43 -5.70 -8.82 -5.39
CA VAL A 43 -5.31 -9.76 -4.34
C VAL A 43 -6.46 -9.89 -3.36
N THR A 44 -7.01 -11.10 -3.24
CA THR A 44 -8.03 -11.44 -2.23
C THR A 44 -7.40 -12.23 -1.09
N ILE A 45 -7.53 -11.75 0.14
CA ILE A 45 -7.24 -12.51 1.36
C ILE A 45 -8.55 -13.10 1.87
N GLY A 46 -8.75 -14.40 1.65
CA GLY A 46 -10.01 -15.08 1.95
C GLY A 46 -10.32 -15.21 3.44
N ASP A 47 -11.56 -15.59 3.74
CA ASP A 47 -12.00 -15.90 5.11
C ASP A 47 -11.15 -17.03 5.71
N GLY A 48 -10.70 -16.84 6.95
CA GLY A 48 -9.78 -17.75 7.63
C GLY A 48 -8.30 -17.66 7.19
N ALA A 49 -7.99 -16.92 6.13
CA ALA A 49 -6.60 -16.70 5.71
C ALA A 49 -5.88 -15.74 6.67
N ALA A 50 -4.57 -15.95 6.83
CA ALA A 50 -3.71 -15.07 7.63
C ALA A 50 -2.48 -14.65 6.83
N CYS A 51 -2.36 -13.35 6.59
CA CYS A 51 -1.29 -12.78 5.78
C CYS A 51 -0.43 -11.85 6.64
N LYS A 52 0.81 -12.25 6.95
CA LYS A 52 1.81 -11.42 7.60
C LYS A 52 2.77 -10.86 6.55
N ALA A 53 2.30 -9.91 5.76
CA ALA A 53 3.04 -9.46 4.60
C ALA A 53 2.74 -8.02 4.21
N THR A 54 3.70 -7.41 3.52
CA THR A 54 3.45 -6.20 2.73
C THR A 54 2.78 -6.59 1.43
N ILE A 55 1.63 -6.00 1.12
CA ILE A 55 0.82 -6.30 -0.07
C ILE A 55 0.85 -5.10 -1.01
N ASP A 56 1.30 -5.29 -2.26
CA ASP A 56 1.18 -4.32 -3.35
C ASP A 56 0.28 -4.90 -4.44
N ALA A 57 -0.83 -4.23 -4.77
CA ALA A 57 -1.78 -4.72 -5.76
C ALA A 57 -2.47 -3.61 -6.57
N GLY A 58 -3.14 -3.99 -7.67
CA GLY A 58 -4.11 -3.09 -8.30
C GLY A 58 -5.32 -2.88 -7.37
N ARG A 59 -5.88 -3.98 -6.88
CA ARG A 59 -6.99 -4.01 -5.90
C ARG A 59 -6.69 -5.00 -4.79
N VAL A 60 -7.16 -4.71 -3.58
CA VAL A 60 -7.06 -5.62 -2.44
C VAL A 60 -8.43 -5.83 -1.82
N LEU A 61 -8.85 -7.09 -1.72
CA LEU A 61 -10.04 -7.51 -1.00
C LEU A 61 -9.61 -8.31 0.23
N VAL A 62 -10.12 -7.95 1.40
CA VAL A 62 -9.79 -8.64 2.65
C VAL A 62 -11.07 -9.18 3.27
N ASP A 63 -11.13 -10.50 3.42
CA ASP A 63 -12.10 -11.25 4.22
C ASP A 63 -11.46 -11.82 5.50
N GLY A 64 -10.13 -12.06 5.49
CA GLY A 64 -9.37 -12.66 6.58
C GLY A 64 -8.55 -11.66 7.42
N VAL A 65 -7.40 -12.12 7.89
CA VAL A 65 -6.49 -11.33 8.74
C VAL A 65 -5.25 -10.90 7.96
N VAL A 66 -4.91 -9.61 8.05
CA VAL A 66 -3.67 -9.04 7.50
C VAL A 66 -2.90 -8.33 8.61
N GLU A 67 -1.62 -8.69 8.76
CA GLU A 67 -0.65 -8.01 9.62
C GLU A 67 0.51 -7.52 8.75
N GLY A 68 0.46 -6.26 8.35
CA GLY A 68 1.39 -5.67 7.40
C GLY A 68 0.75 -4.55 6.57
N ASN A 69 1.57 -3.86 5.79
CA ASN A 69 1.14 -2.69 5.04
C ASN A 69 0.48 -3.09 3.72
N ILE A 70 -0.59 -2.39 3.33
CA ILE A 70 -1.34 -2.62 2.11
C ILE A 70 -1.23 -1.37 1.22
N THR A 71 -0.72 -1.54 0.01
CA THR A 71 -0.69 -0.53 -1.03
C THR A 71 -1.53 -1.03 -2.20
N ALA A 72 -2.63 -0.34 -2.52
CA ALA A 72 -3.43 -0.62 -3.69
C ALA A 72 -3.45 0.58 -4.63
N LYS A 73 -3.25 0.36 -5.93
CA LYS A 73 -3.29 1.44 -6.93
C LYS A 73 -4.70 1.99 -7.13
N GLU A 74 -5.72 1.17 -6.92
CA GLU A 74 -7.12 1.55 -7.13
C GLU A 74 -7.92 1.46 -5.83
N LYS A 75 -8.12 0.26 -5.31
CA LYS A 75 -9.12 0.05 -4.26
C LYS A 75 -8.67 -0.96 -3.21
N VAL A 76 -8.90 -0.63 -1.95
CA VAL A 76 -8.89 -1.56 -0.84
C VAL A 76 -10.31 -1.74 -0.33
N GLN A 77 -10.74 -2.98 -0.15
CA GLN A 77 -12.03 -3.31 0.43
C GLN A 77 -11.86 -4.27 1.60
N LEU A 78 -12.31 -3.84 2.77
CA LEU A 78 -12.34 -4.63 3.99
C LEU A 78 -13.78 -5.12 4.20
N ASN A 79 -14.02 -6.42 4.03
CA ASN A 79 -15.33 -7.03 4.25
C ASN A 79 -15.58 -7.27 5.75
N ALA A 80 -16.79 -7.70 6.11
CA ALA A 80 -17.26 -7.75 7.49
C ALA A 80 -16.39 -8.57 8.47
N LYS A 81 -15.61 -9.54 7.98
CA LYS A 81 -14.71 -10.37 8.80
C LYS A 81 -13.25 -9.91 8.76
N ALA A 82 -12.96 -8.86 7.98
CA ALA A 82 -11.62 -8.37 7.79
C ALA A 82 -11.03 -7.83 9.10
N ARG A 83 -9.78 -8.20 9.36
CA ARG A 83 -8.98 -7.61 10.43
C ARG A 83 -7.62 -7.24 9.89
N VAL A 84 -7.34 -5.94 9.83
CA VAL A 84 -6.07 -5.41 9.30
C VAL A 84 -5.33 -4.64 10.38
N VAL A 85 -4.05 -4.99 10.57
CA VAL A 85 -3.11 -4.26 11.42
C VAL A 85 -1.91 -3.86 10.56
N GLY A 86 -1.72 -2.57 10.36
CA GLY A 86 -0.71 -2.02 9.44
C GLY A 86 -1.26 -0.82 8.66
N ASP A 87 -0.43 -0.16 7.87
CA ASP A 87 -0.86 1.04 7.14
C ASP A 87 -1.52 0.69 5.80
N ILE A 88 -2.53 1.46 5.38
CA ILE A 88 -3.22 1.30 4.09
C ILE A 88 -3.02 2.54 3.21
N THR A 89 -2.59 2.34 1.96
CA THR A 89 -2.57 3.37 0.91
C THR A 89 -3.42 2.92 -0.27
N ALA A 90 -4.42 3.71 -0.67
CA ALA A 90 -5.30 3.39 -1.79
C ALA A 90 -5.91 4.64 -2.46
N MET A 91 -6.42 4.55 -3.68
CA MET A 91 -7.28 5.63 -4.23
C MET A 91 -8.68 5.60 -3.59
N THR A 92 -9.19 4.41 -3.28
CA THR A 92 -10.49 4.20 -2.64
C THR A 92 -10.38 3.17 -1.54
N LEU A 93 -10.91 3.47 -0.35
CA LEU A 93 -11.07 2.50 0.74
C LEU A 93 -12.56 2.28 0.99
N VAL A 94 -12.98 1.01 0.97
CA VAL A 94 -14.33 0.58 1.36
C VAL A 94 -14.21 -0.27 2.61
N VAL A 95 -14.95 0.08 3.66
CA VAL A 95 -14.96 -0.67 4.92
C VAL A 95 -16.39 -1.12 5.19
N SER A 96 -16.61 -2.42 5.17
CA SER A 96 -17.89 -3.02 5.55
C SER A 96 -18.06 -3.02 7.06
N GLU A 97 -19.30 -3.01 7.50
CA GLU A 97 -19.62 -3.19 8.90
C GLU A 97 -19.09 -4.52 9.45
N GLY A 98 -18.49 -4.48 10.64
CA GLY A 98 -17.83 -5.63 11.28
C GLY A 98 -16.32 -5.70 10.99
N ALA A 99 -15.85 -5.04 9.93
CA ALA A 99 -14.42 -4.95 9.66
C ALA A 99 -13.69 -4.16 10.76
N SER A 100 -12.46 -4.57 11.07
CA SER A 100 -11.57 -3.87 11.98
C SER A 100 -10.25 -3.52 11.30
N PHE A 101 -9.80 -2.29 11.51
CA PHE A 101 -8.56 -1.77 10.98
C PHE A 101 -7.82 -1.00 12.07
N THR A 102 -6.51 -1.19 12.16
CA THR A 102 -5.64 -0.45 13.09
C THR A 102 -4.35 -0.09 12.37
N GLY A 103 -4.15 1.20 12.14
CA GLY A 103 -2.98 1.75 11.45
C GLY A 103 -3.31 3.11 10.83
N HIS A 104 -2.38 3.65 10.06
CA HIS A 104 -2.60 4.88 9.30
C HIS A 104 -3.21 4.55 7.95
N CYS A 105 -4.10 5.41 7.47
CA CYS A 105 -4.69 5.25 6.15
C CYS A 105 -4.50 6.51 5.31
N ARG A 106 -4.04 6.32 4.07
CA ARG A 106 -3.97 7.33 3.03
C ARG A 106 -4.93 6.94 1.91
N VAL A 107 -5.98 7.73 1.73
CA VAL A 107 -6.99 7.54 0.67
C VAL A 107 -7.14 8.84 -0.10
N GLY A 108 -7.09 8.78 -1.42
CA GLY A 108 -7.42 9.94 -2.24
C GLY A 108 -6.90 9.83 -3.67
N ALA A 109 -7.67 10.43 -4.58
CA ALA A 109 -7.19 10.82 -5.89
C ALA A 109 -6.68 12.26 -5.80
N ASP A 110 -5.49 12.52 -6.31
CA ASP A 110 -5.05 13.88 -6.61
C ASP A 110 -6.22 14.64 -7.29
N THR A 111 -6.47 15.87 -6.84
CA THR A 111 -7.28 16.93 -7.49
C THR A 111 -8.77 17.09 -7.15
N ALA A 112 -9.47 16.21 -6.41
CA ALA A 112 -10.85 16.48 -5.97
C ALA A 112 -11.00 16.17 -4.48
N GLY A 113 -11.01 17.22 -3.66
CA GLY A 113 -10.94 17.16 -2.19
C GLY A 113 -11.72 16.01 -1.55
N ALA A 114 -11.13 15.40 -0.52
CA ALA A 114 -11.66 14.18 0.09
C ALA A 114 -13.06 14.35 0.68
N TRP A 115 -13.85 13.27 0.65
CA TRP A 115 -15.17 13.18 1.27
C TRP A 115 -15.41 11.80 1.85
N ILE A 116 -16.31 11.72 2.84
CA ILE A 116 -16.88 10.48 3.37
C ILE A 116 -18.35 10.38 2.93
N GLU A 117 -18.80 9.18 2.60
CA GLU A 117 -20.19 8.87 2.26
C GLU A 117 -20.60 7.56 2.94
N ASP A 118 -21.75 7.58 3.61
CA ASP A 118 -22.33 6.42 4.29
C ASP A 118 -23.26 5.67 3.33
N LEU A 119 -22.86 4.47 2.94
CA LEU A 119 -23.62 3.61 2.01
C LEU A 119 -24.65 2.73 2.73
N GLY A 120 -25.32 3.27 3.75
CA GLY A 120 -26.34 2.57 4.52
C GLY A 120 -25.78 1.64 5.59
N SER A 121 -24.78 2.07 6.34
CA SER A 121 -24.23 1.27 7.45
C SER A 121 -25.22 1.16 8.61
N THR A 122 -25.29 -0.01 9.26
CA THR A 122 -26.23 -0.22 10.39
C THR A 122 -25.87 0.67 11.59
N ASN A 123 -24.57 0.85 11.84
CA ASN A 123 -24.07 1.66 12.96
C ASN A 123 -23.88 3.16 12.63
N GLY A 124 -23.99 3.54 11.36
CA GLY A 124 -23.72 4.88 10.86
C GLY A 124 -22.23 5.18 10.68
N SER A 125 -21.96 6.16 9.82
CA SER A 125 -20.66 6.82 9.69
C SER A 125 -20.70 8.18 10.40
N TYR A 126 -19.61 8.57 11.06
CA TYR A 126 -19.52 9.80 11.84
C TYR A 126 -18.27 10.60 11.47
N VAL A 127 -18.36 11.92 11.53
CA VAL A 127 -17.25 12.87 11.42
C VAL A 127 -17.29 13.76 12.66
N ASN A 128 -16.22 13.77 13.44
CA ASN A 128 -16.09 14.51 14.70
C ASN A 128 -17.27 14.24 15.68
N GLY A 129 -17.78 13.02 15.69
CA GLY A 129 -18.91 12.59 16.52
C GLY A 129 -20.29 12.82 15.90
N GLU A 130 -20.40 13.53 14.78
CA GLU A 130 -21.68 13.78 14.09
C GLU A 130 -21.93 12.71 13.04
N ARG A 131 -23.11 12.08 13.03
CA ARG A 131 -23.48 11.11 11.99
C ARG A 131 -23.63 11.82 10.64
N VAL A 132 -23.02 11.27 9.59
CA VAL A 132 -23.01 11.86 8.25
C VAL A 132 -23.52 10.87 7.21
N GLN A 133 -24.24 11.36 6.20
CA GLN A 133 -24.57 10.58 5.00
C GLN A 133 -23.59 10.87 3.86
N ARG A 134 -23.22 12.14 3.66
CA ARG A 134 -22.11 12.55 2.78
C ARG A 134 -21.52 13.86 3.30
N ARG A 135 -20.20 13.94 3.43
CA ARG A 135 -19.50 15.14 3.94
C ARG A 135 -18.09 15.26 3.36
N SER A 136 -17.73 16.46 2.90
CA SER A 136 -16.33 16.79 2.58
C SER A 136 -15.49 16.83 3.84
N LEU A 137 -14.29 16.26 3.77
CA LEU A 137 -13.36 16.15 4.89
C LEU A 137 -12.39 17.33 4.92
N ARG A 138 -12.05 17.76 6.13
CA ARG A 138 -11.02 18.75 6.42
C ARG A 138 -9.91 18.11 7.22
N ASP A 139 -8.68 18.58 7.00
CA ASP A 139 -7.53 18.12 7.76
C ASP A 139 -7.81 18.11 9.28
N GLY A 140 -7.47 16.99 9.93
CA GLY A 140 -7.73 16.75 11.34
C GLY A 140 -9.08 16.12 11.67
N ASP A 141 -10.00 15.96 10.70
CA ASP A 141 -11.31 15.34 10.94
C ASP A 141 -11.17 13.90 11.46
N ARG A 142 -11.87 13.57 12.55
CA ARG A 142 -11.97 12.21 13.08
C ARG A 142 -13.19 11.50 12.51
N LEU A 143 -12.96 10.46 11.74
CA LEU A 143 -13.98 9.60 11.15
C LEU A 143 -14.23 8.40 12.05
N ARG A 144 -15.49 8.05 12.26
CA ARG A 144 -15.85 6.77 12.87
C ARG A 144 -16.79 6.00 11.97
N VAL A 145 -16.42 4.78 11.60
CA VAL A 145 -17.24 3.85 10.81
C VAL A 145 -17.37 2.56 11.60
N GLY A 146 -18.54 2.30 12.17
CA GLY A 146 -18.73 1.22 13.14
C GLY A 146 -17.79 1.38 14.35
N ASN A 147 -16.88 0.40 14.53
CA ASN A 147 -15.86 0.37 15.59
C ASN A 147 -14.48 0.91 15.12
N CYS A 148 -14.37 1.33 13.87
CA CYS A 148 -13.14 1.88 13.31
C CYS A 148 -13.12 3.41 13.52
N GLU A 149 -12.02 3.94 14.04
CA GLU A 149 -11.75 5.38 14.16
C GLU A 149 -10.55 5.74 13.28
N LEU A 150 -10.70 6.74 12.40
CA LEU A 150 -9.68 7.21 11.46
C LEU A 150 -9.50 8.72 11.64
N LYS A 151 -8.29 9.25 11.42
CA LYS A 151 -8.03 10.70 11.32
C LYS A 151 -7.72 11.04 9.87
N PHE A 152 -8.45 11.99 9.30
CA PHE A 152 -8.19 12.49 7.96
C PHE A 152 -7.07 13.53 8.00
N PHE A 153 -6.12 13.41 7.07
CA PHE A 153 -5.06 14.40 6.88
C PHE A 153 -5.17 14.98 5.46
N GLY A 154 -5.36 16.29 5.35
CA GLY A 154 -5.49 16.99 4.08
C GLY A 154 -4.14 17.31 3.43
N GLU A 155 -4.15 17.61 2.13
CA GLU A 155 -2.99 18.18 1.45
C GLU A 155 -2.65 19.55 2.06
N GLY A 156 -1.44 19.67 2.63
CA GLY A 156 -0.98 20.87 3.33
C GLY A 156 -1.00 20.79 4.85
N SER A 157 -1.39 19.66 5.45
CA SER A 157 -1.19 19.50 6.89
C SER A 157 0.30 19.42 7.20
N SER A 158 0.77 20.29 8.09
CA SER A 158 2.17 20.31 8.56
C SER A 158 2.57 18.98 9.19
N GLU A 159 1.62 18.19 9.70
CA GLU A 159 1.81 16.86 10.26
C GLU A 159 2.03 15.78 9.16
N ALA A 160 1.28 15.83 8.05
CA ALA A 160 1.52 14.97 6.88
C ALA A 160 2.76 15.42 6.09
N GLY A 161 3.06 16.72 6.09
CA GLY A 161 4.29 17.30 5.56
C GLY A 161 5.53 16.81 6.30
N TYR A 162 5.51 16.83 7.64
CA TYR A 162 6.60 16.30 8.47
C TYR A 162 6.86 14.81 8.21
N HIS A 163 5.80 14.00 8.10
CA HIS A 163 5.96 12.58 7.77
C HIS A 163 6.41 12.35 6.33
N ARG A 164 6.01 13.21 5.38
CA ARG A 164 6.50 13.18 3.99
C ARG A 164 7.97 13.58 3.91
N GLU A 165 8.40 14.64 4.58
CA GLU A 165 9.81 15.06 4.69
C GLU A 165 10.65 13.97 5.35
N LEU A 166 10.24 13.45 6.51
CA LEU A 166 10.97 12.38 7.20
C LEU A 166 11.15 11.12 6.33
N LEU A 167 10.13 10.72 5.57
CA LEU A 167 10.24 9.62 4.63
C LEU A 167 11.07 10.00 3.39
N ASN A 168 10.99 11.24 2.90
CA ASN A 168 11.79 11.70 1.78
C ASN A 168 13.28 11.74 2.13
N HIS A 169 13.66 12.27 3.30
CA HIS A 169 15.04 12.28 3.80
C HIS A 169 15.55 10.87 4.13
N ALA A 170 14.67 9.97 4.58
CA ALA A 170 15.02 8.59 4.87
C ALA A 170 15.23 7.73 3.61
N VAL A 171 14.77 8.18 2.43
CA VAL A 171 14.74 7.40 1.19
C VAL A 171 15.54 8.05 0.05
N TYR A 172 15.60 9.37 -0.03
CA TYR A 172 16.21 10.15 -1.11
C TYR A 172 17.32 11.09 -0.62
N ASP A 173 18.31 11.32 -1.48
CA ASP A 173 19.39 12.28 -1.29
C ASP A 173 18.88 13.69 -1.68
N GLU A 174 19.01 14.64 -0.76
CA GLU A 174 18.48 16.01 -0.93
C GLU A 174 19.13 16.79 -2.08
N LEU A 175 20.40 16.50 -2.37
CA LEU A 175 21.16 17.24 -3.38
C LEU A 175 20.77 16.81 -4.80
N THR A 176 20.48 15.52 -5.00
CA THR A 176 20.29 14.94 -6.32
C THR A 176 18.88 14.44 -6.61
N GLY A 177 18.05 14.28 -5.58
CA GLY A 177 16.71 13.69 -5.70
C GLY A 177 16.72 12.18 -6.02
N PHE A 178 17.89 11.54 -6.08
CA PHE A 178 18.02 10.09 -6.24
C PHE A 178 17.85 9.36 -4.92
N TYR A 179 17.67 8.04 -4.97
CA TYR A 179 17.67 7.22 -3.75
C TYR A 179 18.95 7.44 -2.96
N ASN A 180 18.82 7.57 -1.63
CA ASN A 180 19.98 7.65 -0.77
C ASN A 180 20.75 6.32 -0.77
N ARG A 181 21.96 6.35 -0.20
CA ARG A 181 22.87 5.20 -0.22
C ARG A 181 22.29 3.94 0.41
N ARG A 182 21.49 4.09 1.48
CA ARG A 182 20.89 2.96 2.19
C ARG A 182 19.82 2.29 1.32
N GLN A 183 18.89 3.09 0.79
CA GLN A 183 17.81 2.57 -0.04
C GLN A 183 18.33 1.99 -1.36
N SER A 184 19.34 2.62 -1.96
CA SER A 184 20.00 2.11 -3.16
C SER A 184 20.65 0.74 -2.93
N ARG A 185 21.27 0.54 -1.75
CA ARG A 185 21.86 -0.75 -1.36
C ARG A 185 20.81 -1.82 -1.16
N GLU A 186 19.75 -1.52 -0.41
CA GLU A 186 18.64 -2.47 -0.20
C GLU A 186 18.01 -2.85 -1.56
N MET A 187 17.76 -1.89 -2.45
CA MET A 187 17.22 -2.17 -3.78
C MET A 187 18.15 -3.04 -4.64
N LEU A 188 19.47 -2.84 -4.54
CA LEU A 188 20.48 -3.64 -5.23
C LEU A 188 20.57 -5.07 -4.66
N GLU A 189 20.60 -5.24 -3.35
CA GLU A 189 20.63 -6.56 -2.69
C GLU A 189 19.41 -7.39 -3.11
N HIS A 190 18.22 -6.79 -3.06
CA HIS A 190 17.00 -7.42 -3.55
C HIS A 190 17.03 -7.72 -5.06
N ALA A 191 17.72 -6.91 -5.87
CA ALA A 191 17.91 -7.19 -7.30
C ALA A 191 18.91 -8.35 -7.54
N PHE A 192 19.95 -8.46 -6.73
CA PHE A 192 20.92 -9.56 -6.78
C PHE A 192 20.32 -10.88 -6.34
N ASP A 193 19.51 -10.90 -5.29
CA ASP A 193 18.83 -12.11 -4.82
C ASP A 193 17.83 -12.63 -5.86
N ARG A 194 17.09 -11.72 -6.52
CA ARG A 194 16.22 -12.09 -7.67
C ARG A 194 17.00 -12.63 -8.86
N GLY A 195 18.17 -12.05 -9.16
CA GLY A 195 19.07 -12.53 -10.22
C GLY A 195 19.75 -13.88 -9.92
N ARG A 196 19.76 -14.33 -8.65
CA ARG A 196 20.26 -15.66 -8.28
C ARG A 196 19.22 -16.76 -8.54
N SER A 197 17.93 -16.45 -8.48
CA SER A 197 16.84 -17.40 -8.71
C SER A 197 16.46 -17.58 -10.19
N GLU A 198 16.73 -16.61 -11.06
CA GLU A 198 16.47 -16.70 -12.51
C GLU A 198 17.69 -16.18 -13.32
N PRO A 199 18.24 -16.94 -14.30
CA PRO A 199 19.42 -16.54 -15.08
C PRO A 199 19.22 -15.34 -16.04
N SER A 200 18.11 -14.60 -15.95
CA SER A 200 17.79 -13.48 -16.83
C SER A 200 18.53 -12.19 -16.41
N ARG A 201 19.82 -12.14 -16.77
CA ARG A 201 20.73 -10.97 -16.86
C ARG A 201 20.28 -9.70 -16.10
N LEU A 202 20.50 -9.68 -14.78
CA LEU A 202 20.63 -8.41 -14.04
C LEU A 202 21.75 -7.57 -14.71
N ARG A 203 21.44 -6.32 -15.04
CA ARG A 203 22.43 -5.37 -15.56
C ARG A 203 22.47 -4.17 -14.64
N LEU A 204 23.66 -3.89 -14.13
CA LEU A 204 23.95 -2.73 -13.31
C LEU A 204 24.79 -1.77 -14.14
N MET A 205 24.34 -0.52 -14.23
CA MET A 205 25.12 0.56 -14.83
C MET A 205 25.50 1.51 -13.71
N ILE A 206 26.81 1.64 -13.48
CA ILE A 206 27.38 2.63 -12.56
C ILE A 206 27.93 3.74 -13.45
N LEU A 207 27.46 4.94 -13.25
CA LEU A 207 27.91 6.14 -13.93
C LEU A 207 28.59 7.03 -12.89
N ASP A 208 29.73 7.60 -13.27
CA ASP A 208 30.40 8.65 -12.52
C ASP A 208 30.52 9.89 -13.42
N LEU A 209 30.50 11.08 -12.83
CA LEU A 209 30.65 12.32 -13.57
C LEU A 209 32.13 12.65 -13.74
N ASP A 210 32.62 12.54 -14.97
CA ASP A 210 33.99 12.93 -15.30
C ASP A 210 34.23 14.42 -15.04
N HIS A 211 35.44 14.75 -14.59
CA HIS A 211 35.88 16.14 -14.37
C HIS A 211 35.03 16.95 -13.37
N PHE A 212 34.24 16.31 -12.51
CA PHE A 212 33.38 16.98 -11.53
C PHE A 212 34.10 18.06 -10.72
N LYS A 213 35.36 17.82 -10.33
CA LYS A 213 36.20 18.79 -9.62
C LYS A 213 36.42 20.10 -10.40
N GLN A 214 36.69 20.03 -11.70
CA GLN A 214 36.90 21.24 -12.53
C GLN A 214 35.61 22.03 -12.72
N VAL A 215 34.47 21.35 -12.83
CA VAL A 215 33.15 21.99 -12.90
C VAL A 215 32.88 22.73 -11.59
N ASN A 216 33.11 22.09 -10.45
CA ASN A 216 32.94 22.71 -9.14
C ASN A 216 33.91 23.89 -8.93
N ASP A 217 35.17 23.75 -9.32
CA ASP A 217 36.18 24.82 -9.26
C ASP A 217 35.84 26.02 -10.17
N THR A 218 35.04 25.81 -11.24
CA THR A 218 34.63 26.84 -12.21
C THR A 218 33.29 27.50 -11.87
N HIS A 219 32.35 26.75 -11.28
CA HIS A 219 30.95 27.16 -11.12
C HIS A 219 30.46 27.21 -9.67
N GLY A 220 31.24 26.74 -8.70
CA GLY A 220 30.91 26.76 -7.27
C GLY A 220 30.44 25.42 -6.73
#